data_AF-A0A2E4F5M3-F1
#
_entry.id   AF-A0A2E4F5M3-F1
#
_cell.length_a   1.000
_cell.length_b   1.000
_cell.length_c   1.000
_cell.angle_alpha   90.00
_cell.angle_beta   90.00
_cell.angle_gamma   90.00
#
_symmetry.space_group_name_H-M   'P 1'
#
loop_
_entity.id
_entity.type
_entity.pdbx_description
1 polymer ?
#
loop_
_entity_poly.entity_id
_entity_poly.type
_entity_poly.pdbx_seq_one_letter_code
_entity_poly.pdbx_strand_id
1 'polypeptide(L)'
;FDMPSDAQRMNIIRSMIDEGMGKNIVIAHDICTKHRLVKYGGHGYGYILEHIVPRMRSRGFSEGEILDITQNNASRLLTIS
;
A
#
# COMPACT_ATOMS: atom_id res chain seq x y z
N PHE A 1 -3.29 18.90 -11.31
CA PHE A 1 -3.73 17.62 -10.73
C PHE A 1 -2.71 17.30 -9.66
N ASP A 2 -3.09 17.39 -8.38
CA ASP A 2 -2.15 17.23 -7.28
C ASP A 2 -2.00 15.75 -6.96
N MET A 3 -0.76 15.25 -7.05
CA MET A 3 -0.46 13.88 -6.64
C MET A 3 -0.32 13.85 -5.12
N PRO A 4 -1.14 13.05 -4.39
CA PRO A 4 -0.99 12.92 -2.96
C PRO A 4 0.31 12.18 -2.63
N SER A 5 1.02 12.71 -1.64
CA SER A 5 2.16 12.07 -1.00
C SER A 5 1.77 10.76 -0.31
N ASP A 6 2.75 9.90 -0.03
CA ASP A 6 2.53 8.70 0.78
C ASP A 6 1.88 9.02 2.13
N ALA A 7 2.25 10.15 2.71
CA ALA A 7 1.68 10.62 3.97
C ALA A 7 0.17 10.86 3.86
N GLN A 8 -0.27 11.52 2.80
CA GLN A 8 -1.68 11.78 2.53
C GLN A 8 -2.43 10.49 2.17
N ARG A 9 -1.83 9.62 1.34
CA ARG A 9 -2.41 8.31 0.99
C ARG A 9 -2.65 7.44 2.22
N MET A 10 -1.69 7.38 3.15
CA MET A 10 -1.87 6.64 4.41
C MET A 10 -2.97 7.23 5.29
N ASN A 11 -3.15 8.56 5.31
CA ASN A 11 -4.25 9.18 6.06
C ASN A 11 -5.61 8.81 5.47
N ILE A 12 -5.71 8.75 4.13
CA ILE A 12 -6.92 8.28 3.44
C ILE A 12 -7.20 6.81 3.81
N ILE A 13 -6.18 5.94 3.73
CA ILE A 13 -6.31 4.53 4.10
C ILE A 13 -6.79 4.39 5.55
N ARG A 14 -6.20 5.17 6.49
CA ARG A 14 -6.60 5.16 7.91
C ARG A 14 -8.08 5.50 8.08
N SER A 15 -8.54 6.60 7.47
CA SER A 15 -9.97 7.00 7.48
C SER A 15 -10.87 5.87 6.97
N MET A 16 -10.49 5.23 5.86
CA MET A 16 -11.27 4.14 5.30
C MET A 16 -11.34 2.92 6.23
N ILE A 17 -10.25 2.59 6.93
CA ILE A 17 -10.28 1.51 7.92
C ILE A 17 -11.18 1.88 9.10
N ASP A 18 -11.12 3.11 9.58
CA ASP A 18 -11.93 3.60 10.70
C ASP A 18 -13.43 3.59 10.36
N GLU A 19 -13.78 3.73 9.08
CA GLU A 19 -15.12 3.57 8.52
C GLU A 19 -15.52 2.10 8.26
N GLY A 20 -14.67 1.13 8.62
CA GLY A 20 -14.96 -0.31 8.51
C GLY A 20 -14.63 -0.93 7.14
N MET A 21 -13.93 -0.22 6.26
CA MET A 21 -13.60 -0.70 4.91
C MET A 21 -12.25 -1.43 4.82
N GLY A 22 -11.55 -1.67 5.92
CA GLY A 22 -10.16 -2.18 5.92
C GLY A 22 -9.94 -3.47 5.13
N LYS A 23 -10.93 -4.38 5.09
CA LYS A 23 -10.85 -5.64 4.33
C LYS A 23 -10.99 -5.47 2.80
N ASN A 24 -11.32 -4.28 2.32
CA ASN A 24 -11.57 -3.98 0.91
C ASN A 24 -10.51 -3.04 0.29
N ILE A 25 -9.35 -2.90 0.94
CA ILE A 25 -8.28 -2.01 0.47
C ILE A 25 -7.15 -2.83 -0.14
N VAL A 26 -6.76 -2.50 -1.37
CA VAL A 26 -5.55 -3.01 -2.03
C VAL A 26 -4.68 -1.84 -2.49
N ILE A 27 -3.37 -2.01 -2.48
CA ILE A 27 -2.40 -0.99 -2.91
C ILE A 27 -1.39 -1.56 -3.91
N ALA A 28 -0.85 -0.70 -4.78
CA ALA A 28 0.17 -1.06 -5.75
C ALA A 28 1.01 0.18 -6.11
N HIS A 29 2.14 -0.04 -6.79
CA HIS A 29 3.07 1.02 -7.21
C HIS A 29 2.69 1.67 -8.55
N ASP A 30 1.85 0.99 -9.35
CA ASP A 30 1.57 1.37 -10.75
C ASP A 30 2.85 1.60 -11.57
N ILE A 31 3.79 0.64 -11.52
CA ILE A 31 5.01 0.70 -12.32
C ILE A 31 4.68 0.32 -13.77
N CYS A 32 4.60 1.33 -14.64
CA CYS A 32 4.30 1.19 -16.06
C CYS A 32 5.41 1.72 -16.99
N THR A 33 6.53 2.19 -16.43
CA THR A 33 7.65 2.79 -17.19
C THR A 33 9.02 2.37 -16.62
N LYS A 34 10.04 2.32 -17.49
CA LYS A 34 11.39 1.83 -17.13
C LYS A 34 12.04 2.62 -15.99
N HIS A 35 11.94 3.96 -16.01
CA HIS A 35 12.59 4.81 -15.00
C HIS A 35 12.06 4.58 -13.57
N ARG A 36 10.90 3.93 -13.40
CA ARG A 36 10.36 3.57 -12.09
C ARG A 36 10.99 2.29 -11.50
N LEU A 37 11.80 1.54 -12.25
CA LEU A 37 12.52 0.36 -11.77
C LEU A 37 13.84 0.74 -11.09
N VAL A 38 14.27 -0.05 -10.09
CA VAL A 38 15.53 0.14 -9.36
C VAL A 38 16.75 0.22 -10.29
N LYS A 39 16.80 -0.62 -11.33
CA LYS A 39 17.88 -0.60 -12.33
C LYS A 39 18.11 0.77 -12.97
N TYR A 40 17.07 1.60 -13.04
CA TYR A 40 17.08 2.92 -13.65
C TYR A 40 16.92 4.05 -12.61
N GLY A 41 17.15 3.79 -11.33
CA GLY A 41 17.08 4.77 -10.24
C GLY A 41 15.69 5.02 -9.67
N GLY A 42 14.68 4.25 -10.09
CA GLY A 42 13.32 4.33 -9.56
C GLY A 42 13.09 3.49 -8.30
N HIS A 43 11.88 3.59 -7.74
CA HIS A 43 11.49 2.90 -6.51
C HIS A 43 11.48 1.37 -6.61
N GLY A 44 11.10 0.81 -7.76
CA GLY A 44 10.89 -0.62 -7.95
C GLY A 44 9.79 -1.24 -7.09
N TYR A 45 9.63 -2.56 -7.21
CA TYR A 45 8.54 -3.29 -6.58
C TYR A 45 8.73 -3.51 -5.07
N GLY A 46 9.95 -3.35 -4.54
CA GLY A 46 10.23 -3.48 -3.10
C GLY A 46 9.71 -2.31 -2.25
N TYR A 47 9.45 -1.15 -2.86
CA TYR A 47 9.23 0.12 -2.15
C TYR A 47 8.13 0.09 -1.07
N ILE A 48 7.01 -0.60 -1.33
CA ILE A 48 5.92 -0.71 -0.35
C ILE A 48 6.42 -1.43 0.91
N LEU A 49 7.11 -2.56 0.76
CA LEU A 49 7.59 -3.35 1.88
C LEU A 49 8.76 -2.67 2.61
N GLU A 50 9.67 -2.04 1.86
CA GLU A 50 10.89 -1.42 2.41
C GLU A 50 10.64 -0.05 3.07
N HIS A 51 9.63 0.70 2.62
CA HIS A 51 9.41 2.08 3.08
C HIS A 51 8.00 2.35 3.58
N ILE A 52 6.96 1.86 2.91
CA ILE A 52 5.57 2.16 3.30
C ILE A 52 5.17 1.38 4.54
N VAL A 53 5.47 0.09 4.61
CA VAL A 53 5.15 -0.77 5.76
C VAL A 53 5.79 -0.25 7.07
N PRO A 54 7.10 0.08 7.12
CA PRO A 54 7.68 0.71 8.32
C PRO A 54 6.99 2.01 8.72
N ARG A 55 6.59 2.84 7.75
CA ARG A 55 5.86 4.09 8.01
C ARG A 55 4.45 3.82 8.53
N MET A 56 3.74 2.82 8.02
CA MET A 56 2.45 2.38 8.55
C MET A 56 2.57 1.99 10.03
N ARG A 57 3.58 1.18 10.39
CA ARG A 57 3.87 0.82 11.79
C ARG A 57 4.10 2.05 12.66
N SER A 58 4.96 2.97 12.20
CA SER A 58 5.24 4.21 12.95
C SER A 58 4.01 5.10 13.15
N ARG A 59 2.96 4.90 12.35
CA ARG A 59 1.68 5.63 12.40
C ARG A 59 0.56 4.85 13.09
N GLY A 60 0.87 3.74 13.75
CA GLY A 60 -0.08 3.00 14.57
C GLY A 60 -1.01 2.06 13.79
N PHE A 61 -0.69 1.71 12.54
CA PHE A 61 -1.35 0.58 11.89
C PHE A 61 -0.95 -0.70 12.62
N SER A 62 -1.94 -1.52 12.95
CA SER A 62 -1.70 -2.85 13.52
C SER A 62 -1.10 -3.79 12.48
N GLU A 63 -0.37 -4.82 12.92
CA GLU A 63 0.16 -5.84 12.00
C GLU A 63 -0.95 -6.56 11.24
N GLY A 64 -2.14 -6.70 11.83
CA GLY A 64 -3.31 -7.27 11.15
C GLY A 64 -3.78 -6.41 9.98
N GLU A 65 -3.90 -5.09 10.17
CA GLU A 65 -4.26 -4.16 9.08
C GLU A 65 -3.19 -4.13 7.98
N ILE A 66 -1.92 -4.16 8.36
CA ILE A 66 -0.81 -4.23 7.38
C ILE A 66 -0.93 -5.51 6.57
N LEU A 67 -1.12 -6.66 7.22
CA LEU A 67 -1.24 -7.96 6.55
C LEU A 67 -2.47 -8.00 5.62
N ASP A 68 -3.58 -7.39 6.02
CA ASP A 68 -4.75 -7.26 5.16
C ASP A 68 -4.44 -6.47 3.89
N ILE A 69 -3.80 -5.30 4.03
CA ILE A 69 -3.46 -4.41 2.92
C ILE A 69 -2.42 -5.04 1.98
N THR A 70 -1.41 -5.73 2.52
CA THR A 70 -0.28 -6.24 1.73
C THR A 70 -0.48 -7.66 1.22
N GLN A 71 -1.42 -8.42 1.78
CA GLN A 71 -1.59 -9.83 1.46
C GLN A 71 -3.05 -10.26 1.41
N ASN A 72 -3.78 -10.28 2.54
CA ASN A 72 -5.05 -11.01 2.63
C ASN A 72 -6.11 -10.47 1.66
N ASN A 73 -6.20 -9.15 1.52
CA ASN A 73 -7.20 -8.52 0.66
C ASN A 73 -6.93 -8.86 -0.82
N ALA A 74 -5.67 -8.79 -1.25
CA ALA A 74 -5.26 -9.14 -2.60
C ALA A 74 -5.46 -10.64 -2.89
N SER A 75 -5.09 -11.52 -1.94
CA SER A 75 -5.31 -12.97 -2.07
C SER A 75 -6.79 -13.31 -2.21
N ARG A 76 -7.66 -12.69 -1.39
CA ARG A 76 -9.12 -12.87 -1.48
C ARG A 76 -9.68 -12.35 -2.80
N LEU A 77 -9.20 -11.20 -3.28
CA LEU A 77 -9.71 -10.55 -4.48
C LEU A 77 -9.29 -11.28 -5.77
N LEU A 78 -8.07 -11.80 -5.83
CA LEU A 78 -7.48 -12.37 -7.06
C LEU A 78 -7.62 -13.89 -7.17
N THR A 79 -8.07 -14.56 -6.12
CA THR A 79 -8.33 -16.00 -6.17
C THR A 79 -9.76 -16.26 -6.64
N ILE A 80 -9.91 -17.03 -7.71
CA ILE A 80 -11.21 -17.59 -8.13
C ILE A 80 -11.43 -18.85 -7.29
N SER A 81 -12.53 -18.87 -6.53
CA SER A 81 -12.94 -20.03 -5.72
C SER A 81 -13.82 -20.96 -6.55
#